data_AF-A0AAW2HKU8-F1
#
_entry.id   AF-A0AAW2HKU8-F1
#
_cell.length_a   1.000
_cell.length_b   1.000
_cell.length_c   1.000
_cell.angle_alpha   90.00
_cell.angle_beta   90.00
_cell.angle_gamma   90.00
#
_symmetry.space_group_name_H-M   'P 1'
#
loop_
_entity.id
_entity.type
_entity.pdbx_description
1 polymer ?
#
loop_
_entity_poly.entity_id
_entity_poly.type
_entity_poly.pdbx_seq_one_letter_code
_entity_poly.pdbx_strand_id
1 'polypeptide(L)'
;MSGRGKGGKVKGKAKSRSNRAGLQFPVGRIHRLLRKGNYAERVGAGAPVYLAAVMEYLAAEVLELAGVTIAQGGVLPNIQAVLLPKKTEKKP
;
A
#
# COMPACT_ATOMS: atom_id res chain seq x y z
N MET A 1 0.62 -51.98 2.43
CA MET A 1 1.60 -50.91 2.15
C MET A 1 0.84 -49.63 1.81
N SER A 2 0.59 -48.77 2.80
CA SER A 2 -0.08 -47.48 2.64
C SER A 2 0.99 -46.38 2.67
N GLY A 3 1.15 -45.64 1.58
CA GLY A 3 2.22 -44.64 1.49
C GLY A 3 2.17 -43.75 0.26
N ARG A 4 0.98 -43.44 -0.27
CA ARG A 4 0.87 -42.42 -1.32
C ARG A 4 0.69 -41.06 -0.63
N GLY A 5 1.81 -40.38 -0.37
CA GLY A 5 1.81 -38.98 0.07
C GLY A 5 0.95 -38.11 -0.87
N LYS A 6 0.47 -36.97 -0.35
CA LYS A 6 -0.43 -35.98 -0.98
C LYS A 6 -0.02 -35.44 -2.38
N GLY A 7 0.99 -36.00 -3.03
CA GLY A 7 1.43 -35.64 -4.38
C GLY A 7 0.65 -36.31 -5.53
N GLY A 8 -0.18 -37.32 -5.26
CA GLY A 8 -0.88 -38.11 -6.29
C GLY A 8 -2.32 -37.73 -6.62
N LYS A 9 -2.91 -36.73 -5.94
CA LYS A 9 -4.27 -36.25 -6.26
C LYS A 9 -4.20 -35.16 -7.33
N VAL A 10 -5.18 -35.12 -8.24
CA VAL A 10 -5.33 -34.04 -9.25
C VAL A 10 -5.20 -32.70 -8.53
N LYS A 11 -4.15 -31.94 -8.86
CA LYS A 11 -3.87 -30.66 -8.20
C LYS A 11 -5.02 -29.71 -8.53
N GLY A 12 -5.79 -29.33 -7.51
CA GLY A 12 -6.78 -28.26 -7.63
C GLY A 12 -6.12 -26.94 -8.08
N LYS A 13 -6.92 -26.02 -8.62
CA LYS A 13 -6.42 -24.71 -9.09
C LYS A 13 -5.59 -24.03 -8.00
N ALA A 14 -4.35 -23.68 -8.33
CA ALA A 14 -3.45 -23.02 -7.40
C ALA A 14 -3.96 -21.61 -7.08
N LYS A 15 -4.28 -21.33 -5.81
CA LYS A 15 -4.56 -19.96 -5.34
C LYS A 15 -3.26 -19.17 -5.24
N SER A 16 -3.25 -17.93 -5.73
CA SER A 16 -2.07 -17.05 -5.63
C SER A 16 -1.78 -16.68 -4.17
N ARG A 17 -0.54 -16.23 -3.89
CA ARG A 17 -0.18 -15.75 -2.55
C ARG A 17 -0.91 -14.45 -2.18
N SER A 18 -1.16 -13.58 -3.15
CA SER A 18 -1.97 -12.36 -2.96
C SER A 18 -3.39 -12.70 -2.56
N ASN A 19 -4.06 -13.60 -3.30
CA ASN A 19 -5.42 -14.07 -2.97
C ASN A 19 -5.49 -14.75 -1.60
N ARG A 20 -4.45 -15.48 -1.18
CA ARG A 20 -4.40 -16.09 0.17
C ARG A 20 -4.20 -15.05 1.27
N ALA A 21 -3.48 -13.97 0.98
CA ALA A 21 -3.21 -12.89 1.93
C ALA A 21 -4.32 -11.81 1.95
N GLY A 22 -5.29 -11.87 1.04
CA GLY A 22 -6.33 -10.85 0.92
C GLY A 22 -5.84 -9.52 0.33
N LEU A 23 -4.73 -9.54 -0.41
CA LEU A 23 -4.11 -8.34 -0.98
C LEU A 23 -4.37 -8.25 -2.49
N GLN A 24 -4.62 -7.05 -3.00
CA GLN A 24 -4.63 -6.76 -4.44
C GLN A 24 -3.21 -6.70 -5.01
N PHE A 25 -2.25 -6.22 -4.23
CA PHE A 25 -0.87 -6.07 -4.65
C PHE A 25 -0.18 -7.43 -4.84
N PRO A 26 0.75 -7.55 -5.81
CA PRO A 26 1.31 -8.83 -6.23
C PRO A 26 2.43 -9.33 -5.31
N VAL A 27 2.09 -10.00 -4.21
CA VAL A 27 3.02 -10.67 -3.26
C VAL A 27 4.05 -11.55 -3.98
N GLY A 28 3.61 -12.24 -5.04
CA GLY A 28 4.44 -13.09 -5.88
C GLY A 28 5.63 -12.35 -6.50
N ARG A 29 5.31 -11.20 -7.10
CA ARG A 29 6.25 -10.32 -7.79
C ARG A 29 7.18 -9.64 -6.79
N ILE A 30 6.64 -9.14 -5.68
CA ILE A 30 7.41 -8.48 -4.62
C ILE A 30 8.46 -9.43 -4.05
N HIS A 31 8.12 -10.70 -3.79
CA HIS A 31 9.11 -11.68 -3.36
C HIS A 31 10.25 -11.86 -4.38
N ARG A 32 9.93 -11.91 -5.68
CA ARG A 32 10.93 -12.02 -6.74
C ARG A 32 11.83 -10.78 -6.79
N LEU A 33 11.25 -9.59 -6.65
CA LEU A 33 12.00 -8.33 -6.63
C LEU A 33 12.91 -8.24 -5.41
N LEU A 34 12.45 -8.65 -4.22
CA LEU A 34 13.28 -8.70 -3.01
C LEU A 34 14.49 -9.63 -3.18
N ARG A 35 14.33 -10.79 -3.83
CA ARG A 35 15.47 -11.69 -4.11
C ARG A 35 16.40 -11.14 -5.19
N LYS A 36 15.85 -10.51 -6.24
CA LYS A 36 16.67 -9.92 -7.31
C LYS A 36 17.44 -8.68 -6.82
N GLY A 37 16.93 -7.98 -5.82
CA GLY A 37 17.53 -6.77 -5.26
C GLY A 37 18.71 -7.01 -4.33
N ASN A 38 19.11 -8.27 -4.08
CA ASN A 38 20.25 -8.62 -3.22
C ASN A 38 20.21 -7.99 -1.81
N TYR A 39 19.02 -7.73 -1.27
CA TYR A 39 18.86 -7.11 0.06
C TYR A 39 19.29 -8.02 1.22
N ALA A 40 19.23 -9.34 1.01
CA ALA A 40 19.68 -10.36 1.95
C ALA A 40 19.87 -11.69 1.21
N GLU A 41 20.71 -12.57 1.76
CA GLU A 41 20.93 -13.92 1.24
C GLU A 41 19.63 -14.75 1.18
N ARG A 42 18.76 -14.56 2.18
CA ARG A 42 17.46 -15.26 2.29
C ARG A 42 16.35 -14.25 2.55
N VAL A 43 15.22 -14.46 1.90
CA VAL A 43 13.99 -13.68 2.11
C VAL A 43 12.93 -14.60 2.69
N GLY A 44 12.47 -14.30 3.91
CA GLY A 44 11.41 -15.05 4.59
C GLY A 44 10.07 -14.96 3.85
N ALA A 45 9.22 -15.98 3.99
CA ALA A 45 7.95 -16.06 3.25
C ALA A 45 6.95 -14.94 3.61
N GLY A 46 7.01 -14.41 4.84
CA GLY A 46 6.17 -13.31 5.32
C GLY A 46 6.60 -11.92 4.87
N ALA A 47 7.91 -11.71 4.62
CA ALA A 47 8.44 -10.42 4.18
C ALA A 47 7.73 -9.81 2.96
N PRO A 48 7.51 -10.54 1.85
CA PRO A 48 6.78 -9.99 0.70
C PRO A 48 5.29 -9.81 0.95
N VAL A 49 4.69 -10.47 1.95
CA VAL A 49 3.28 -10.26 2.33
C VAL A 49 3.15 -8.95 3.07
N TYR A 50 4.00 -8.72 4.08
CA TYR A 50 4.01 -7.49 4.84
C TYR A 50 4.30 -6.27 3.96
N LEU A 51 5.33 -6.35 3.12
CA LEU A 51 5.67 -5.25 2.21
C LEU A 51 4.54 -4.97 1.19
N ALA A 52 3.89 -6.02 0.67
CA ALA A 52 2.75 -5.82 -0.23
C ALA A 52 1.59 -5.10 0.47
N ALA A 53 1.27 -5.47 1.71
CA ALA A 53 0.22 -4.84 2.50
C ALA A 53 0.52 -3.37 2.78
N VAL A 54 1.75 -3.04 3.18
CA VAL A 54 2.16 -1.64 3.43
C VAL A 54 2.07 -0.80 2.14
N MET A 55 2.55 -1.33 1.01
CA MET A 55 2.46 -0.61 -0.26
C MET A 55 1.00 -0.41 -0.71
N GLU A 56 0.15 -1.42 -0.53
CA GLU A 56 -1.28 -1.34 -0.86
C GLU A 56 -2.00 -0.32 0.02
N TYR A 57 -1.71 -0.31 1.32
CA TYR A 57 -2.25 0.67 2.26
C TYR A 57 -1.87 2.10 1.86
N LEU A 58 -0.58 2.37 1.65
CA LEU A 58 -0.12 3.72 1.28
C LEU A 58 -0.69 4.16 -0.08
N ALA A 59 -0.79 3.26 -1.04
CA ALA A 59 -1.40 3.57 -2.33
C ALA A 59 -2.89 3.90 -2.17
N ALA A 60 -3.63 3.13 -1.38
CA ALA A 60 -5.04 3.39 -1.11
C ALA A 60 -5.25 4.76 -0.46
N GLU A 61 -4.45 5.09 0.56
CA GLU A 61 -4.50 6.38 1.26
C GLU A 61 -4.26 7.56 0.29
N VAL A 62 -3.22 7.46 -0.55
CA VAL A 62 -2.92 8.52 -1.52
C VAL A 62 -4.01 8.64 -2.58
N LEU A 63 -4.56 7.53 -3.07
CA LEU A 63 -5.65 7.55 -4.06
C LEU A 63 -6.95 8.11 -3.47
N GLU A 64 -7.27 7.80 -2.22
CA GLU A 64 -8.42 8.33 -1.51
C GLU A 64 -8.32 9.86 -1.40
N LEU A 65 -7.17 10.37 -0.94
CA LEU A 65 -6.93 11.81 -0.85
C LEU A 65 -6.89 12.47 -2.22
N ALA A 66 -6.28 11.84 -3.23
CA ALA A 66 -6.21 12.39 -4.58
C ALA A 66 -7.59 12.49 -5.24
N GLY A 67 -8.50 11.55 -4.95
CA GLY A 67 -9.89 11.60 -5.41
C GLY A 67 -10.68 12.79 -4.85
N VAL A 68 -10.33 13.24 -3.64
CA VAL A 68 -10.91 14.45 -3.02
C VAL A 68 -10.16 15.72 -3.45
N THR A 69 -8.86 15.62 -3.70
CA THR A 69 -7.95 16.78 -3.72
C THR A 69 -7.48 17.18 -5.13
N ILE A 70 -7.63 16.35 -6.17
CA ILE A 70 -7.00 16.63 -7.47
C ILE A 70 -7.95 16.47 -8.66
N ALA A 71 -8.79 17.48 -8.84
CA ALA A 71 -9.10 18.07 -10.14
C ALA A 71 -9.16 19.60 -9.94
N GLN A 72 -8.19 20.36 -10.47
CA GLN A 72 -7.96 21.82 -10.26
C GLN A 72 -7.20 22.24 -8.97
N GLY A 73 -6.13 21.53 -8.61
CA GLY A 73 -5.33 21.80 -7.40
C GLY A 73 -4.63 23.16 -7.40
N GLY A 74 -5.30 24.18 -6.87
CA GLY A 74 -4.67 25.42 -6.42
C GLY A 74 -3.81 25.20 -5.17
N VAL A 75 -3.54 26.27 -4.42
CA VAL A 75 -2.84 26.20 -3.14
C VAL A 75 -3.82 26.08 -1.98
N LEU A 76 -3.39 25.45 -0.87
CA LEU A 76 -4.17 25.50 0.37
C LEU A 76 -4.34 26.96 0.82
N PRO A 77 -5.56 27.40 1.16
CA PRO A 77 -5.77 28.75 1.69
C PRO A 77 -4.92 28.97 2.94
N ASN A 78 -3.98 29.90 2.86
CA ASN A 78 -3.11 30.28 3.97
C ASN A 78 -2.85 31.78 3.96
N ILE A 79 -3.21 32.48 5.04
CA ILE A 79 -2.98 33.91 5.22
C ILE A 79 -2.13 34.08 6.49
N GLN A 80 -0.93 34.64 6.33
CA GLN A 80 -0.05 34.94 7.46
C GLN A 80 -0.74 35.91 8.42
N ALA A 81 -0.66 35.67 9.73
CA ALA A 81 -1.35 36.48 10.73
C ALA A 81 -0.97 37.98 10.66
N VAL A 82 0.26 38.29 10.25
CA VAL A 82 0.74 39.68 10.05
C VAL A 82 -0.01 40.42 8.93
N LEU A 83 -0.57 39.69 7.97
CA LEU A 83 -1.34 40.23 6.86
C LEU A 83 -2.82 40.40 7.22
N LEU A 84 -3.25 39.94 8.40
CA LEU A 84 -4.63 40.12 8.84
C LEU A 84 -4.85 41.59 9.24
N PRO A 85 -5.98 42.20 8.84
CA PRO A 85 -6.30 43.55 9.24
C PRO A 85 -6.47 43.66 10.76
N LYS A 86 -5.96 44.74 11.34
CA LYS A 86 -6.21 45.06 12.76
C LYS A 86 -7.71 45.31 12.94
N LYS A 87 -8.28 44.77 14.03
CA LYS A 87 -9.69 45.03 14.37
C LYS A 87 -9.90 46.55 14.46
N THR A 88 -10.83 47.07 13.68
CA THR A 88 -11.27 48.45 13.79
C THR A 88 -12.08 48.59 15.07
N GLU A 89 -11.61 49.42 16.00
CA GLU A 89 -12.43 49.87 17.12
C GLU A 89 -13.59 50.71 16.56
N LYS A 90 -14.83 50.32 16.86
CA LYS A 90 -15.97 51.22 16.63
C LYS A 90 -15.73 52.44 17.51
N LYS A 91 -15.47 53.59 16.88
CA LYS A 91 -15.50 54.88 17.58
C LYS A 91 -16.87 55.03 18.25
N PRO A 92 -16.90 55.50 19.51
CA PRO A 92 -18.14 55.74 20.24
C PRO A 92 -19.03 56.75 19.53
#